data_AF-A0A2J8R8M2-F1
#
_entry.id   AF-A0A2J8R8M2-F1
#
_cell.length_a   1.000
_cell.length_b   1.000
_cell.length_c   1.000
_cell.angle_alpha   90.00
_cell.angle_beta   90.00
_cell.angle_gamma   90.00
#
_symmetry.space_group_name_H-M   'P 1'
#
loop_
_entity.id
_entity.type
_entity.pdbx_description
1 polymer ?
#
loop_
_entity_poly.entity_id
_entity_poly.type
_entity_poly.pdbx_seq_one_letter_code
_entity_poly.pdbx_strand_id
1 'polypeptide(L)'
;MTSTGQDSTTTRQRRSRQNPQSPPQDSSVTSKRNIKKGAVPRSIPNLAEVKKKGKMKKLGQAMEEDLIVGLQGMDLNIEAEALAGTGLVLDEQLNEFHCLWDDSFPEGPERLHAIKEQLIQEGLLDRCVSFQARFAEKEELMLVHSLEYIDLMETTQYMNEGELRVLADTYDSVYLHPNSYSCACLASGSVLRLVDAVLGAEIRNGMAIIRPPGHHAQHSLMDGYCMFNHVAVAARYAQQKHRIRRVLIVDWDVHHGQGTQFTFDQDPR
;
A
#
# COMPACT_ATOMS: atom_id res chain seq x y z
N MET A 1 6.16 19.41 54.92
CA MET A 1 5.37 20.53 55.45
C MET A 1 4.89 21.37 54.27
N THR A 2 3.57 21.60 54.22
CA THR A 2 2.79 22.62 53.47
C THR A 2 3.05 22.77 51.96
N SER A 3 2.19 22.31 51.02
CA SER A 3 0.75 22.56 50.75
C SER A 3 0.43 23.96 50.21
N THR A 4 -0.01 24.02 48.94
CA THR A 4 -1.16 24.73 48.31
C THR A 4 -0.92 24.69 46.79
N GLY A 5 -1.75 24.19 45.87
CA GLY A 5 -3.20 23.95 45.85
C GLY A 5 -3.88 25.04 45.01
N GLN A 6 -4.25 24.74 43.75
CA GLN A 6 -5.41 25.34 43.08
C GLN A 6 -5.79 24.58 41.78
N ASP A 7 -6.92 23.88 41.88
CA ASP A 7 -7.74 23.35 40.79
C ASP A 7 -8.60 24.46 40.17
N SER A 8 -8.93 24.34 38.89
CA SER A 8 -10.14 24.94 38.33
C SER A 8 -10.77 24.03 37.28
N THR A 9 -11.84 23.36 37.70
CA THR A 9 -12.82 22.62 36.90
C THR A 9 -13.90 23.57 36.38
N THR A 10 -14.30 23.42 35.12
CA THR A 10 -15.61 23.90 34.63
C THR A 10 -16.29 22.81 33.82
N THR A 11 -17.53 22.52 34.18
CA THR A 11 -18.42 21.51 33.61
C THR A 11 -19.69 22.19 33.09
N ARG A 12 -20.39 21.48 32.18
CA ARG A 12 -21.79 21.66 31.67
C ARG A 12 -21.95 22.63 30.50
N GLN A 13 -22.68 22.30 29.41
CA GLN A 13 -23.96 21.58 29.38
C GLN A 13 -24.14 20.67 28.15
N ARG A 14 -24.62 19.44 28.41
CA ARG A 14 -25.39 18.58 27.48
C ARG A 14 -26.81 19.14 27.33
N ARG A 15 -27.34 19.21 26.10
CA ARG A 15 -28.78 19.21 25.84
C ARG A 15 -29.18 17.88 25.20
N SER A 16 -30.28 17.31 25.71
CA SER A 16 -30.88 16.04 25.32
C SER A 16 -32.36 16.24 24.99
N ARG A 17 -32.90 15.32 24.16
CA ARG A 17 -34.32 15.02 23.87
C ARG A 17 -34.96 15.98 22.84
N GLN A 18 -35.68 15.52 21.82
CA GLN A 18 -36.70 14.46 21.81
C GLN A 18 -36.67 13.62 20.51
N ASN A 19 -37.24 12.41 20.65
CA ASN A 19 -37.43 11.37 19.63
C ASN A 19 -38.96 11.27 19.30
N PRO A 20 -39.44 10.28 18.52
CA PRO A 20 -40.20 10.41 17.27
C PRO A 20 -41.72 10.20 17.44
N GLN A 21 -42.53 10.45 16.40
CA GLN A 21 -43.84 9.79 16.27
C GLN A 21 -44.41 9.84 14.84
N SER A 22 -44.63 8.64 14.31
CA SER A 22 -45.49 8.28 13.19
C SER A 22 -46.99 8.47 13.56
N PRO A 23 -47.89 8.72 12.59
CA PRO A 23 -49.32 8.53 12.81
C PRO A 23 -49.80 7.15 12.32
N PRO A 24 -50.72 6.49 13.06
CA PRO A 24 -51.40 5.28 12.61
C PRO A 24 -52.70 5.60 11.84
N GLN A 25 -53.19 4.55 11.17
CA GLN A 25 -54.53 4.42 10.57
C GLN A 25 -55.63 4.64 11.61
N ASP A 26 -56.83 5.10 11.23
CA ASP A 26 -57.95 4.18 10.93
C ASP A 26 -59.28 4.89 10.58
N SER A 27 -60.01 4.21 9.70
CA SER A 27 -61.46 3.99 9.54
C SER A 27 -62.56 5.07 9.74
N SER A 28 -63.60 4.86 8.89
CA SER A 28 -65.04 5.19 9.03
C SER A 28 -65.52 6.52 8.41
N VAL A 29 -66.68 6.65 7.74
CA VAL A 29 -67.76 5.73 7.32
C VAL A 29 -68.63 6.50 6.28
N THR A 30 -69.03 5.79 5.22
CA THR A 30 -70.19 5.94 4.31
C THR A 30 -70.73 7.32 3.86
N SER A 31 -70.90 7.46 2.54
CA SER A 31 -72.21 7.80 1.96
C SER A 31 -72.35 7.24 0.53
N LYS A 32 -73.44 6.49 0.32
CA LYS A 32 -73.83 5.81 -0.91
C LYS A 32 -74.31 6.80 -1.98
N ARG A 33 -73.96 6.56 -3.24
CA ARG A 33 -74.84 6.87 -4.39
C ARG A 33 -74.64 5.86 -5.53
N ASN A 34 -75.74 5.20 -5.87
CA ASN A 34 -75.92 4.22 -6.93
C ASN A 34 -75.65 4.81 -8.33
N ILE A 35 -74.84 4.13 -9.15
CA ILE A 35 -74.94 4.17 -10.62
C ILE A 35 -74.77 2.74 -11.17
N LYS A 36 -75.54 2.46 -12.22
CA LYS A 36 -76.03 1.18 -12.76
C LYS A 36 -74.96 0.23 -13.31
N LYS A 37 -75.27 -1.06 -13.24
CA LYS A 37 -74.62 -2.19 -13.95
C LYS A 37 -74.63 -1.95 -15.47
N GLY A 38 -73.46 -2.04 -16.09
CA GLY A 38 -73.27 -2.29 -17.52
C GLY A 38 -72.39 -3.52 -17.69
N ALA A 39 -72.86 -4.51 -18.44
CA ALA A 39 -72.12 -5.72 -18.74
C ALA A 39 -70.89 -5.41 -19.62
N VAL A 40 -69.71 -5.86 -19.19
CA VAL A 40 -68.47 -5.77 -19.98
C VAL A 40 -68.48 -6.90 -21.02
N PRO A 41 -68.38 -6.64 -22.34
CA PRO A 41 -68.19 -7.70 -23.30
C PRO A 41 -66.75 -8.22 -23.19
N ARG A 42 -66.58 -9.53 -23.02
CA ARG A 42 -65.27 -10.18 -23.19
C ARG A 42 -64.86 -10.03 -24.66
N SER A 43 -63.92 -9.13 -24.94
CA SER A 43 -63.32 -9.02 -26.26
C SER A 43 -62.47 -10.26 -26.53
N ILE A 44 -62.74 -10.92 -27.65
CA ILE A 44 -61.84 -11.95 -28.20
C ILE A 44 -60.58 -11.19 -28.65
N PRO A 45 -59.38 -11.53 -28.14
CA PRO A 45 -58.18 -10.80 -28.48
C PRO A 45 -57.94 -10.89 -30.00
N ASN A 46 -57.71 -9.74 -30.61
CA ASN A 46 -57.45 -9.65 -32.05
C ASN A 46 -56.22 -10.50 -32.40
N LEU A 47 -56.22 -11.20 -33.54
CA LEU A 47 -55.09 -12.03 -34.00
C LEU A 47 -53.75 -11.27 -33.97
N ALA A 48 -53.79 -9.96 -34.20
CA ALA A 48 -52.64 -9.06 -34.06
C ALA A 48 -52.12 -8.95 -32.61
N GLU A 49 -53.01 -8.89 -31.61
CA GLU A 49 -52.65 -8.84 -30.18
C GLU A 49 -52.10 -10.18 -29.68
N VAL A 50 -52.67 -11.30 -30.14
CA VAL A 50 -52.15 -12.65 -29.82
C VAL A 50 -50.76 -12.85 -30.42
N LYS A 51 -50.54 -12.41 -31.67
CA LYS A 51 -49.21 -12.42 -32.30
C LYS A 51 -48.21 -11.51 -31.59
N LYS A 52 -48.63 -10.33 -31.13
CA LYS A 52 -47.78 -9.40 -30.38
C LYS A 52 -47.41 -9.95 -29.00
N LYS A 53 -48.35 -10.54 -28.27
CA LYS A 53 -48.09 -11.24 -27.00
C LYS A 53 -47.18 -12.46 -27.19
N GLY A 54 -47.37 -13.24 -28.26
CA GLY A 54 -46.50 -14.36 -28.61
C GLY A 54 -45.06 -13.93 -28.91
N LYS A 55 -44.89 -12.84 -29.67
CA LYS A 55 -43.55 -12.23 -29.92
C LYS A 55 -42.89 -11.71 -28.64
N MET A 56 -43.63 -11.02 -27.77
CA MET A 56 -43.09 -10.52 -26.50
C MET A 56 -42.72 -11.66 -25.54
N LYS A 57 -43.50 -12.75 -25.51
CA LYS A 57 -43.20 -13.94 -24.69
C LYS A 57 -41.96 -14.67 -25.21
N LYS A 58 -41.80 -14.76 -26.53
CA LYS A 58 -40.62 -15.37 -27.17
C LYS A 58 -39.36 -14.52 -27.01
N LEU A 59 -39.50 -13.19 -27.03
CA LEU A 59 -38.41 -12.24 -26.73
C LEU A 59 -37.99 -12.32 -25.25
N GLY A 60 -38.96 -12.46 -24.34
CA GLY A 60 -38.67 -12.69 -22.92
C GLY A 60 -37.97 -14.01 -22.67
N GLN A 61 -38.39 -15.10 -23.34
CA GLN A 61 -37.73 -16.41 -23.24
C GLN A 61 -36.31 -16.39 -23.81
N ALA A 62 -36.08 -15.72 -24.95
CA ALA A 62 -34.73 -15.59 -25.50
C ALA A 62 -33.81 -14.76 -24.59
N MET A 63 -34.34 -13.70 -23.97
CA MET A 63 -33.59 -12.88 -23.03
C MET A 63 -33.29 -13.61 -21.71
N GLU A 64 -34.20 -14.50 -21.28
CA GLU A 64 -34.03 -15.36 -20.11
C GLU A 64 -33.04 -16.50 -20.39
N GLU A 65 -33.09 -17.11 -21.58
CA GLU A 65 -32.07 -18.06 -22.05
C GLU A 65 -30.70 -17.41 -22.18
N ASP A 66 -30.59 -16.21 -22.75
CA ASP A 66 -29.33 -15.46 -22.82
C ASP A 66 -28.78 -15.12 -21.42
N LEU A 67 -29.65 -14.80 -20.46
CA LEU A 67 -29.26 -14.56 -19.08
C LEU A 67 -28.78 -15.84 -18.39
N ILE A 68 -29.45 -16.97 -18.62
CA ILE A 68 -29.08 -18.28 -18.08
C ILE A 68 -27.77 -18.76 -18.69
N VAL A 69 -27.55 -18.57 -20.00
CA VAL A 69 -26.29 -18.88 -20.68
C VAL A 69 -25.17 -17.97 -20.16
N GLY A 70 -25.46 -16.68 -19.95
CA GLY A 70 -24.52 -15.74 -19.33
C GLY A 70 -24.14 -16.13 -17.89
N LEU A 71 -25.08 -16.67 -17.12
CA LEU A 71 -24.84 -17.16 -15.75
C LEU A 71 -24.15 -18.53 -15.72
N GLN A 72 -24.38 -19.40 -16.72
CA GLN A 72 -23.72 -20.70 -16.85
C GLN A 72 -22.27 -20.58 -17.34
N GLY A 73 -21.92 -19.47 -17.99
CA GLY A 73 -20.54 -19.11 -18.35
C GLY A 73 -19.77 -18.39 -17.23
N MET A 74 -20.42 -18.07 -16.11
CA MET A 74 -19.76 -17.55 -14.92
C MET A 74 -19.23 -18.72 -14.11
N ASP A 75 -17.94 -18.99 -14.26
CA ASP A 75 -17.25 -19.89 -13.34
C ASP A 75 -17.22 -19.25 -11.94
N LEU A 76 -18.12 -19.70 -11.07
CA LEU A 76 -18.20 -19.28 -9.67
C LEU A 76 -17.16 -19.99 -8.79
N ASN A 77 -16.39 -20.92 -9.36
CA ASN A 77 -15.28 -21.62 -8.73
C ASN A 77 -13.93 -21.00 -9.11
N ILE A 78 -13.86 -19.67 -9.23
CA ILE A 78 -12.59 -18.98 -9.05
C ILE A 78 -12.28 -18.99 -7.54
N GLU A 79 -11.96 -20.17 -6.99
CA GLU A 79 -11.00 -20.19 -5.90
C GLU A 79 -9.74 -19.58 -6.52
N ALA A 80 -9.53 -18.28 -6.30
CA ALA A 80 -8.30 -17.62 -6.72
C ALA A 80 -7.18 -18.49 -6.15
N GLU A 81 -6.44 -19.20 -7.02
CA GLU A 81 -5.37 -20.10 -6.59
C GLU A 81 -4.52 -19.32 -5.60
N ALA A 82 -4.46 -19.82 -4.37
CA ALA A 82 -3.81 -19.10 -3.29
C ALA A 82 -2.35 -18.90 -3.69
N LEU A 83 -1.98 -17.65 -4.03
CA LEU A 83 -0.63 -17.31 -4.47
C LEU A 83 0.38 -17.97 -3.53
N ALA A 84 1.34 -18.70 -4.08
CA ALA A 84 2.33 -19.44 -3.33
C ALA A 84 3.70 -18.77 -3.48
N GLY A 85 4.64 -19.13 -2.60
CA GLY A 85 6.02 -18.67 -2.66
C GLY A 85 6.30 -17.38 -1.89
N THR A 86 7.51 -17.32 -1.35
CA THR A 86 8.10 -16.16 -0.68
C THR A 86 9.27 -15.69 -1.53
N GLY A 87 9.20 -14.45 -2.01
CA GLY A 87 10.29 -13.84 -2.77
C GLY A 87 11.43 -13.40 -1.86
N LEU A 88 12.65 -13.52 -2.35
CA LEU A 88 13.85 -13.04 -1.67
C LEU A 88 14.70 -12.24 -2.66
N VAL A 89 15.09 -11.03 -2.26
CA VAL A 89 16.14 -10.26 -2.94
C VAL A 89 17.32 -10.18 -1.99
N LEU A 90 18.48 -10.65 -2.45
CA LEU A 90 19.76 -10.60 -1.76
C LEU A 90 20.83 -10.41 -2.83
N ASP A 91 21.52 -9.27 -2.82
CA ASP A 91 22.54 -8.93 -3.82
C ASP A 91 23.86 -8.60 -3.13
N GLU A 92 24.94 -9.22 -3.61
CA GLU A 92 26.28 -9.05 -3.03
C GLU A 92 26.83 -7.64 -3.22
N GLN A 93 26.37 -6.88 -4.21
CA GLN A 93 26.80 -5.49 -4.40
C GLN A 93 26.44 -4.61 -3.19
N LEU A 94 25.41 -4.98 -2.42
CA LEU A 94 25.07 -4.29 -1.18
C LEU A 94 26.14 -4.45 -0.08
N ASN A 95 27.15 -5.31 -0.27
CA ASN A 95 28.33 -5.41 0.59
C ASN A 95 29.49 -4.49 0.17
N GLU A 96 29.40 -3.81 -0.98
CA GLU A 96 30.51 -3.03 -1.57
C GLU A 96 30.70 -1.63 -0.97
N PHE A 97 30.25 -1.40 0.26
CA PHE A 97 30.48 -0.16 0.99
C PHE A 97 30.61 -0.39 2.49
N HIS A 98 31.46 0.40 3.15
CA HIS A 98 31.73 0.37 4.59
C HIS A 98 32.27 1.75 5.03
N CYS A 99 32.36 1.98 6.33
CA CYS A 99 32.94 3.21 6.87
C CYS A 99 34.45 3.23 6.65
N LEU A 100 34.95 4.22 5.89
CA LEU A 100 36.37 4.30 5.52
C LEU A 100 37.28 4.75 6.67
N TRP A 101 36.72 5.36 7.72
CA TRP A 101 37.48 6.00 8.79
C TRP A 101 37.19 5.42 10.18
N ASP A 102 36.36 4.37 10.27
CA ASP A 102 36.06 3.66 11.51
C ASP A 102 35.67 2.19 11.21
N ASP A 103 36.63 1.27 11.37
CA ASP A 103 36.42 -0.17 11.18
C ASP A 103 35.46 -0.78 12.23
N SER A 104 35.16 -0.06 13.31
CA SER A 104 34.23 -0.51 14.36
C SER A 104 32.81 0.00 14.16
N PHE A 105 32.53 0.69 13.05
CA PHE A 105 31.22 1.24 12.76
C PHE A 105 30.17 0.12 12.67
N PRO A 106 29.03 0.22 13.38
CA PRO A 106 28.10 -0.90 13.55
C PRO A 106 27.34 -1.29 12.28
N GLU A 107 27.18 -0.36 11.33
CA GLU A 107 26.57 -0.63 10.03
C GLU A 107 27.68 -1.01 9.03
N GLY A 108 27.85 -2.31 8.80
CA GLY A 108 28.85 -2.86 7.88
C GLY A 108 28.37 -4.09 7.09
N PRO A 109 29.17 -4.54 6.10
CA PRO A 109 28.87 -5.70 5.25
C PRO A 109 28.59 -7.00 6.03
N GLU A 110 29.17 -7.15 7.21
CA GLU A 110 29.03 -8.32 8.09
C GLU A 110 27.57 -8.58 8.45
N ARG A 111 26.73 -7.54 8.48
CA ARG A 111 25.28 -7.66 8.74
C ARG A 111 24.58 -8.51 7.69
N LEU A 112 24.84 -8.28 6.41
CA LEU A 112 24.23 -9.08 5.33
C LEU A 112 24.83 -10.48 5.27
N HIS A 113 26.15 -10.61 5.49
CA HIS A 113 26.82 -11.90 5.53
C HIS A 113 26.20 -12.81 6.60
N ALA A 114 26.01 -12.31 7.82
CA ALA A 114 25.41 -13.06 8.92
C ALA A 114 23.98 -13.52 8.59
N ILE A 115 23.16 -12.66 7.96
CA ILE A 115 21.80 -13.03 7.54
C ILE A 115 21.85 -14.12 6.46
N LYS A 116 22.70 -13.96 5.44
CA LYS A 116 22.85 -14.93 4.35
C LYS A 116 23.29 -16.30 4.87
N GLU A 117 24.30 -16.32 5.73
CA GLU A 117 24.80 -17.55 6.34
C GLU A 117 23.71 -18.26 7.13
N GLN A 118 22.95 -17.53 7.95
CA GLN A 118 21.85 -18.12 8.71
C GLN A 118 20.75 -18.67 7.79
N LEU A 119 20.39 -17.95 6.73
CA LEU A 119 19.39 -18.41 5.75
C LEU A 119 19.83 -19.70 5.03
N ILE A 120 21.12 -19.85 4.75
CA ILE A 120 21.69 -21.07 4.15
C ILE A 120 21.67 -22.21 5.16
N GLN A 121 22.15 -21.98 6.39
CA GLN A 121 22.23 -23.00 7.44
C GLN A 121 20.86 -23.59 7.79
N GLU A 122 19.82 -22.75 7.80
CA GLU A 122 18.43 -23.15 8.06
C GLU A 122 17.71 -23.71 6.80
N GLY A 123 18.39 -23.77 5.65
CA GLY A 123 17.80 -24.21 4.38
C GLY A 123 16.63 -23.34 3.91
N LEU A 124 16.57 -22.08 4.35
CA LEU A 124 15.51 -21.14 3.99
C LEU A 124 15.76 -20.50 2.63
N LEU A 125 17.04 -20.30 2.27
CA LEU A 125 17.43 -19.68 1.01
C LEU A 125 16.83 -20.45 -0.20
N ASP A 126 16.98 -21.78 -0.21
CA ASP A 126 16.52 -22.65 -1.30
C ASP A 126 14.99 -22.79 -1.37
N ARG A 127 14.27 -22.38 -0.32
CA ARG A 127 12.81 -22.41 -0.26
C ARG A 127 12.16 -21.13 -0.79
N CYS A 128 12.95 -20.07 -0.97
CA CYS A 128 12.48 -18.79 -1.48
C CYS A 128 12.60 -18.71 -3.00
N VAL A 129 11.72 -17.93 -3.62
CA VAL A 129 11.83 -17.53 -5.03
C VAL A 129 12.84 -16.39 -5.11
N SER A 130 13.99 -16.63 -5.74
CA SER A 130 15.04 -15.62 -5.88
C SER A 130 14.66 -14.58 -6.95
N PHE A 131 14.78 -13.30 -6.59
CA PHE A 131 14.62 -12.19 -7.51
C PHE A 131 15.93 -11.41 -7.63
N GLN A 132 16.28 -11.06 -8.87
CA GLN A 132 17.40 -10.15 -9.11
C GLN A 132 17.06 -8.75 -8.61
N ALA A 133 18.01 -8.15 -7.92
CA ALA A 133 17.93 -6.74 -7.56
C ALA A 133 17.98 -5.86 -8.82
N ARG A 134 17.43 -4.66 -8.71
CA ARG A 134 17.54 -3.61 -9.73
C ARG A 134 17.85 -2.30 -9.04
N PHE A 135 18.43 -1.36 -9.77
CA PHE A 135 18.57 0.01 -9.30
C PHE A 135 17.22 0.72 -9.38
N ALA A 136 16.91 1.54 -8.37
CA ALA A 136 15.81 2.49 -8.45
C ALA A 136 16.15 3.61 -9.44
N GLU A 137 15.17 4.01 -10.24
CA GLU A 137 15.30 5.17 -11.11
C GLU A 137 15.20 6.47 -10.29
N LYS A 138 15.78 7.55 -10.80
CA LYS A 138 15.77 8.85 -10.10
C LYS A 138 14.33 9.32 -9.85
N GLU A 139 13.46 9.11 -10.83
CA GLU A 139 12.02 9.42 -10.75
C GLU A 139 11.30 8.62 -9.66
N GLU A 140 11.73 7.38 -9.38
CA GLU A 140 11.20 6.56 -8.31
C GLU A 140 11.65 7.09 -6.94
N LEU A 141 12.90 7.56 -6.81
CA LEU A 141 13.41 8.18 -5.58
C LEU A 141 12.75 9.55 -5.31
N MET A 142 12.47 10.32 -6.37
CA MET A 142 11.78 11.61 -6.30
C MET A 142 10.34 11.53 -5.76
N LEU A 143 9.79 10.32 -5.62
CA LEU A 143 8.51 10.11 -4.94
C LEU A 143 8.55 10.52 -3.46
N VAL A 144 9.74 10.54 -2.85
CA VAL A 144 9.95 10.87 -1.43
C VAL A 144 11.03 11.92 -1.25
N HIS A 145 12.07 11.93 -2.08
CA HIS A 145 13.23 12.78 -1.90
C HIS A 145 13.24 13.97 -2.87
N SER A 146 13.90 15.07 -2.49
CA SER A 146 14.08 16.20 -3.39
C SER A 146 15.12 15.89 -4.47
N LEU A 147 14.97 16.48 -5.65
CA LEU A 147 15.92 16.28 -6.75
C LEU A 147 17.32 16.76 -6.37
N GLU A 148 17.41 17.91 -5.69
CA GLU A 148 18.67 18.50 -5.25
C GLU A 148 19.44 17.58 -4.30
N TYR A 149 18.70 16.87 -3.42
CA TYR A 149 19.30 15.90 -2.52
C TYR A 149 19.79 14.66 -3.26
N ILE A 150 18.98 14.12 -4.18
CA ILE A 150 19.38 12.96 -4.99
C ILE A 150 20.62 13.29 -5.83
N ASP A 151 20.65 14.46 -6.47
CA ASP A 151 21.79 14.91 -7.26
C ASP A 151 23.04 15.08 -6.39
N LEU A 152 22.93 15.66 -5.19
CA LEU A 152 24.04 15.73 -4.24
C LEU A 152 24.55 14.33 -3.86
N MET A 153 23.64 13.41 -3.50
CA MET A 153 24.03 12.04 -3.15
C MET A 153 24.67 11.31 -4.34
N GLU A 154 24.22 11.54 -5.56
CA GLU A 154 24.80 10.96 -6.77
C GLU A 154 26.27 11.40 -6.96
N THR A 155 26.60 12.65 -6.63
CA THR A 155 27.98 13.16 -6.74
C THR A 155 28.97 12.48 -5.79
N THR A 156 28.50 11.81 -4.72
CA THR A 156 29.36 11.13 -3.74
C THR A 156 30.19 10.01 -4.37
N GLN A 157 29.75 9.45 -5.49
CA GLN A 157 30.50 8.42 -6.23
C GLN A 157 31.85 8.91 -6.78
N TYR A 158 32.02 10.22 -6.89
CA TYR A 158 33.22 10.85 -7.45
C TYR A 158 34.05 11.58 -6.39
N MET A 159 33.63 11.55 -5.12
CA MET A 159 34.32 12.20 -4.02
C MET A 159 35.43 11.32 -3.45
N ASN A 160 36.52 11.95 -2.99
CA ASN A 160 37.53 11.26 -2.20
C ASN A 160 37.12 11.15 -0.73
N GLU A 161 37.83 10.33 0.05
CA GLU A 161 37.53 10.08 1.47
C GLU A 161 37.38 11.37 2.30
N GLY A 162 38.25 12.36 2.09
CA GLY A 162 38.19 13.63 2.83
C GLY A 162 36.93 14.44 2.51
N GLU A 163 36.53 14.48 1.24
CA GLU A 163 35.28 15.14 0.80
C GLU A 163 34.05 14.41 1.34
N LEU A 164 34.05 13.07 1.28
CA LEU A 164 32.98 12.23 1.82
C LEU A 164 32.81 12.43 3.33
N ARG A 165 33.92 12.50 4.07
CA ARG A 165 33.89 12.74 5.51
C ARG A 165 33.33 14.11 5.86
N VAL A 166 33.80 15.16 5.18
CA VAL A 166 33.28 16.52 5.38
C VAL A 166 31.78 16.60 5.10
N LEU A 167 31.30 15.91 4.06
CA LEU A 167 29.87 15.84 3.76
C LEU A 167 29.10 15.02 4.82
N ALA A 168 29.61 13.86 5.22
CA ALA A 168 29.01 13.02 6.25
C ALA A 168 28.86 13.76 7.59
N ASP A 169 29.86 14.57 7.97
CA ASP A 169 29.86 15.39 9.20
C ASP A 169 28.77 16.47 9.21
N THR A 170 28.09 16.73 8.08
CA THR A 170 26.93 17.64 8.02
C THR A 170 25.61 16.99 8.45
N TYR A 171 25.60 15.67 8.61
CA TYR A 171 24.43 14.87 8.95
C TYR A 171 24.64 14.15 10.30
N ASP A 172 23.55 13.66 10.89
CA ASP A 172 23.62 12.93 12.17
C ASP A 172 23.82 11.43 11.92
N SER A 173 24.86 10.86 12.53
CA SER A 173 25.07 9.41 12.64
C SER A 173 25.08 8.69 11.28
N VAL A 174 25.89 9.17 10.34
CA VAL A 174 26.07 8.54 9.00
C VAL A 174 27.54 8.44 8.63
N TYR A 175 27.83 7.60 7.65
CA TYR A 175 29.09 7.64 6.90
C TYR A 175 28.78 7.57 5.40
N LEU A 176 29.79 7.88 4.59
CA LEU A 176 29.70 7.82 3.14
C LEU A 176 30.90 7.07 2.55
N HIS A 177 30.65 6.40 1.43
CA HIS A 177 31.60 5.64 0.64
C HIS A 177 31.31 5.92 -0.85
N PRO A 178 32.28 5.81 -1.78
CA PRO A 178 32.03 6.00 -3.21
C PRO A 178 30.87 5.13 -3.76
N ASN A 179 30.66 3.95 -3.18
CA ASN A 179 29.56 3.05 -3.57
C ASN A 179 28.25 3.25 -2.77
N SER A 180 28.19 4.19 -1.82
CA SER A 180 26.99 4.38 -0.98
C SER A 180 25.75 4.71 -1.81
N TYR A 181 25.88 5.60 -2.80
CA TYR A 181 24.75 5.97 -3.68
C TYR A 181 24.27 4.80 -4.52
N SER A 182 25.16 4.08 -5.20
CA SER A 182 24.78 2.95 -6.04
C SER A 182 24.12 1.84 -5.20
N CYS A 183 24.65 1.55 -4.02
CA CYS A 183 24.05 0.59 -3.08
C CYS A 183 22.69 1.06 -2.56
N ALA A 184 22.52 2.35 -2.25
CA ALA A 184 21.23 2.90 -1.83
C ALA A 184 20.17 2.83 -2.95
N CYS A 185 20.57 3.07 -4.20
CA CYS A 185 19.71 2.87 -5.37
C CYS A 185 19.33 1.41 -5.56
N LEU A 186 20.28 0.48 -5.40
CA LEU A 186 20.04 -0.96 -5.48
C LEU A 186 19.14 -1.45 -4.34
N ALA A 187 19.31 -0.93 -3.13
CA ALA A 187 18.47 -1.21 -1.96
C ALA A 187 17.02 -0.77 -2.18
N SER A 188 16.80 0.47 -2.65
CA SER A 188 15.48 0.96 -3.04
C SER A 188 14.85 0.06 -4.12
N GLY A 189 15.57 -0.18 -5.23
CA GLY A 189 15.02 -0.93 -6.34
C GLY A 189 14.78 -2.42 -6.04
N SER A 190 15.53 -3.00 -5.09
CA SER A 190 15.26 -4.34 -4.53
C SER A 190 13.89 -4.42 -3.86
N VAL A 191 13.53 -3.42 -3.05
CA VAL A 191 12.21 -3.35 -2.42
C VAL A 191 11.14 -3.15 -3.49
N LEU A 192 11.37 -2.27 -4.46
CA LEU A 192 10.42 -2.04 -5.55
C LEU A 192 10.19 -3.28 -6.43
N ARG A 193 11.22 -4.10 -6.66
CA ARG A 193 11.08 -5.38 -7.38
C ARG A 193 10.14 -6.33 -6.66
N LEU A 194 10.21 -6.40 -5.33
CA LEU A 194 9.29 -7.22 -4.53
C LEU A 194 7.89 -6.63 -4.49
N VAL A 195 7.73 -5.30 -4.46
CA VAL A 195 6.42 -4.66 -4.61
C VAL A 195 5.77 -5.05 -5.93
N ASP A 196 6.51 -4.98 -7.04
CA ASP A 196 6.05 -5.44 -8.34
C ASP A 196 5.67 -6.93 -8.33
N ALA A 197 6.49 -7.79 -7.72
CA ALA A 197 6.25 -9.23 -7.67
C ALA A 197 4.98 -9.58 -6.87
N VAL A 198 4.77 -8.95 -5.72
CA VAL A 198 3.61 -9.20 -4.85
C VAL A 198 2.33 -8.65 -5.48
N LEU A 199 2.35 -7.40 -5.95
CA LEU A 199 1.16 -6.77 -6.54
C LEU A 199 0.84 -7.29 -7.94
N GLY A 200 1.84 -7.81 -8.66
CA GLY A 200 1.71 -8.51 -9.93
C GLY A 200 1.32 -9.98 -9.80
N ALA A 201 1.06 -10.47 -8.58
CA ALA A 201 0.65 -11.84 -8.31
C ALA A 201 1.68 -12.91 -8.74
N GLU A 202 2.98 -12.58 -8.75
CA GLU A 202 4.09 -13.55 -8.96
C GLU A 202 4.38 -14.36 -7.69
N ILE A 203 4.22 -13.74 -6.51
CA ILE A 203 4.50 -14.32 -5.19
C ILE A 203 3.48 -13.84 -4.15
N ARG A 204 3.35 -14.57 -3.03
CA ARG A 204 2.47 -14.17 -1.92
C ARG A 204 3.04 -13.00 -1.11
N ASN A 205 4.33 -13.06 -0.81
CA ASN A 205 5.05 -12.12 0.03
C ASN A 205 6.54 -12.17 -0.31
N GLY A 206 7.35 -11.28 0.24
CA GLY A 206 8.78 -11.34 0.07
C GLY A 206 9.56 -10.52 1.10
N MET A 207 10.87 -10.72 1.10
CA MET A 207 11.81 -10.03 1.96
C MET A 207 13.01 -9.55 1.13
N ALA A 208 13.33 -8.26 1.20
CA ALA A 208 14.55 -7.72 0.62
C ALA A 208 15.60 -7.60 1.73
N ILE A 209 16.71 -8.32 1.60
CA ILE A 209 17.83 -8.24 2.55
C ILE A 209 18.77 -7.16 2.03
N ILE A 210 18.64 -5.95 2.56
CA ILE A 210 19.28 -4.76 1.99
C ILE A 210 20.09 -3.96 3.01
N ARG A 211 21.07 -3.23 2.48
CA ARG A 211 21.76 -2.12 3.13
C ARG A 211 22.19 -1.09 2.07
N PRO A 212 22.25 0.22 2.37
CA PRO A 212 22.00 0.85 3.67
C PRO A 212 20.54 0.72 4.15
N PRO A 213 20.24 0.97 5.44
CA PRO A 213 18.86 1.08 5.93
C PRO A 213 18.19 2.35 5.37
N GLY A 214 16.89 2.52 5.64
CA GLY A 214 16.12 3.63 5.04
C GLY A 214 15.20 4.46 5.94
N HIS A 215 14.67 3.93 7.04
CA HIS A 215 13.52 4.56 7.73
C HIS A 215 13.81 5.94 8.38
N HIS A 216 15.07 6.29 8.62
CA HIS A 216 15.48 7.60 9.12
C HIS A 216 15.63 8.64 8.02
N ALA A 217 15.88 8.24 6.77
CA ALA A 217 16.15 9.16 5.68
C ALA A 217 14.93 10.07 5.44
N GLN A 218 15.18 11.37 5.33
CA GLN A 218 14.13 12.39 5.18
C GLN A 218 14.12 12.95 3.75
N HIS A 219 13.28 13.95 3.48
CA HIS A 219 13.09 14.50 2.14
C HIS A 219 14.39 14.98 1.48
N SER A 220 15.29 15.60 2.25
CA SER A 220 16.50 16.24 1.70
C SER A 220 17.75 16.05 2.58
N LEU A 221 17.79 15.02 3.42
CA LEU A 221 18.94 14.76 4.29
C LEU A 221 19.10 13.28 4.64
N MET A 222 20.36 12.89 4.85
CA MET A 222 20.72 11.60 5.44
C MET A 222 20.59 11.65 6.96
N ASP A 223 20.28 10.52 7.58
CA ASP A 223 20.13 10.40 9.03
C ASP A 223 20.24 8.93 9.44
N GLY A 224 20.89 8.60 10.57
CA GLY A 224 20.91 7.25 11.14
C GLY A 224 21.29 6.15 10.13
N TYR A 225 22.42 6.31 9.46
CA TYR A 225 22.93 5.43 8.38
C TYR A 225 22.07 5.38 7.09
N CYS A 226 20.95 6.10 7.04
CA CYS A 226 20.00 6.01 5.94
C CYS A 226 20.23 7.11 4.90
N MET A 227 20.42 6.71 3.65
CA MET A 227 20.51 7.65 2.51
C MET A 227 19.15 7.90 1.84
N PHE A 228 18.40 6.84 1.54
CA PHE A 228 17.07 6.93 0.95
C PHE A 228 16.07 6.14 1.77
N ASN A 229 14.83 6.61 1.83
CA ASN A 229 13.77 5.97 2.59
C ASN A 229 13.08 4.90 1.74
N HIS A 230 13.69 3.72 1.68
CA HIS A 230 13.27 2.63 0.81
C HIS A 230 11.79 2.22 1.02
N VAL A 231 11.32 2.17 2.27
CA VAL A 231 9.93 1.80 2.60
C VAL A 231 8.94 2.89 2.24
N ALA A 232 9.30 4.16 2.41
CA ALA A 232 8.46 5.27 1.99
C ALA A 232 8.38 5.36 0.45
N VAL A 233 9.50 5.17 -0.24
CA VAL A 233 9.56 5.11 -1.71
C VAL A 233 8.68 3.97 -2.20
N ALA A 234 8.76 2.78 -1.59
CA ALA A 234 7.91 1.64 -1.91
C ALA A 234 6.40 1.92 -1.73
N ALA A 235 6.02 2.58 -0.63
CA ALA A 235 4.62 2.95 -0.40
C ALA A 235 4.10 3.92 -1.46
N ARG A 236 4.85 4.98 -1.77
CA ARG A 236 4.52 5.93 -2.85
C ARG A 236 4.48 5.25 -4.21
N TYR A 237 5.42 4.35 -4.48
CA TYR A 237 5.50 3.59 -5.71
C TYR A 237 4.27 2.70 -5.91
N ALA A 238 3.87 1.95 -4.88
CA ALA A 238 2.65 1.14 -4.89
C ALA A 238 1.40 1.99 -5.15
N GLN A 239 1.31 3.17 -4.53
CA GLN A 239 0.21 4.11 -4.77
C GLN A 239 0.18 4.62 -6.22
N GLN A 240 1.32 5.01 -6.77
CA GLN A 240 1.39 5.64 -8.10
C GLN A 240 1.31 4.63 -9.25
N LYS A 241 2.17 3.60 -9.24
CA LYS A 241 2.28 2.61 -10.33
C LYS A 241 1.15 1.58 -10.26
N HIS A 242 0.90 1.03 -9.07
CA HIS A 242 -0.07 -0.06 -8.85
C HIS A 242 -1.45 0.40 -8.39
N ARG A 243 -1.66 1.71 -8.26
CA ARG A 243 -2.95 2.32 -7.87
C ARG A 243 -3.48 1.82 -6.52
N ILE A 244 -2.57 1.41 -5.62
CA ILE A 244 -2.91 1.02 -4.26
C ILE A 244 -3.44 2.25 -3.52
N ARG A 245 -4.62 2.10 -2.89
CA ARG A 245 -5.27 3.23 -2.20
C ARG A 245 -4.79 3.44 -0.78
N ARG A 246 -4.37 2.37 -0.10
CA ARG A 246 -3.92 2.42 1.29
C ARG A 246 -2.75 1.50 1.53
N VAL A 247 -1.77 1.98 2.29
CA VAL A 247 -0.57 1.22 2.64
C VAL A 247 -0.38 1.28 4.15
N LEU A 248 -0.19 0.11 4.78
CA LEU A 248 0.24 0.03 6.16
C LEU A 248 1.74 -0.21 6.19
N ILE A 249 2.47 0.68 6.85
CA ILE A 249 3.88 0.49 7.20
C ILE A 249 3.94 0.13 8.69
N VAL A 250 4.50 -1.03 9.00
CA VAL A 250 4.78 -1.44 10.38
C VAL A 250 6.28 -1.34 10.58
N ASP A 251 6.71 -0.37 11.37
CA ASP A 251 8.11 -0.21 11.76
C ASP A 251 8.30 -0.85 13.14
N TRP A 252 9.01 -1.98 13.18
CA TRP A 252 9.35 -2.68 14.41
C TRP A 252 10.79 -2.44 14.84
N ASP A 253 11.57 -1.65 14.09
CA ASP A 253 12.93 -1.34 14.48
C ASP A 253 12.92 -0.67 15.86
N VAL A 254 14.00 -0.89 16.62
CA VAL A 254 14.10 -0.33 17.97
C VAL A 254 14.18 1.20 17.94
N HIS A 255 14.72 1.75 16.85
CA HIS A 255 14.76 3.18 16.61
C HIS A 255 13.47 3.63 15.91
N HIS A 256 13.00 4.81 16.29
CA HIS A 256 11.87 5.42 15.62
C HIS A 256 12.27 5.86 14.19
N GLY A 257 11.57 5.38 13.16
CA GLY A 257 11.72 5.83 11.77
C GLY A 257 11.12 7.21 11.49
N GLN A 258 11.73 8.28 12.01
CA GLN A 258 11.25 9.66 11.86
C GLN A 258 11.13 10.11 10.40
N GLY A 259 12.00 9.64 9.51
CA GLY A 259 11.92 9.94 8.08
C GLY A 259 10.63 9.42 7.47
N THR A 260 10.23 8.19 7.83
CA THR A 260 8.95 7.61 7.41
C THR A 260 7.78 8.36 8.04
N GLN A 261 7.84 8.72 9.32
CA GLN A 261 6.82 9.54 9.97
C GLN A 261 6.60 10.87 9.22
N PHE A 262 7.67 11.65 9.02
CA PHE A 262 7.58 12.96 8.36
C PHE A 262 7.06 12.87 6.92
N THR A 263 7.38 11.79 6.21
CA THR A 263 6.92 11.59 4.83
C THR A 263 5.40 11.43 4.71
N PHE A 264 4.74 10.88 5.74
CA PHE A 264 3.32 10.54 5.71
C PHE A 264 2.48 11.22 6.81
N ASP A 265 3.06 12.14 7.58
CA ASP A 265 2.41 12.81 8.73
C ASP A 265 1.03 13.41 8.39
N GLN A 266 0.87 13.93 7.17
CA GLN A 266 -0.37 14.54 6.69
C GLN A 266 -1.06 13.72 5.57
N ASP A 267 -0.60 12.49 5.28
CA ASP A 267 -1.17 11.63 4.23
C ASP A 267 -2.03 10.51 4.85
N PRO A 268 -3.36 10.55 4.70
CA PRO A 268 -4.26 9.55 5.30
C PRO A 268 -4.38 8.25 4.50
N ARG A 269 -3.61 8.07 3.42
CA ARG A 269 -3.73 6.94 2.47
C ARG A 269 -2.82 5.78 2.85
#